data_AF-A0A482YGU8-F1
#
_entry.id   AF-A0A482YGU8-F1
#
_cell.length_a   1.000
_cell.length_b   1.000
_cell.length_c   1.000
_cell.angle_alpha   90.00
_cell.angle_beta   90.00
_cell.angle_gamma   90.00
#
_symmetry.space_group_name_H-M   'P 1'
#
loop_
_entity.id
_entity.type
_entity.pdbx_description
1 polymer ?
#
loop_
_entity_poly.entity_id
_entity_poly.type
_entity_poly.pdbx_seq_one_letter_code
_entity_poly.pdbx_strand_id
1 'polypeptide(L)' 'MSDGDGDADAEGFEAGVESSEGDPRVLLVMNAVLSALFGWTIVWGLSYLGFLEFGVINVATAAILLFAMTYLVTMS' A
#
# COMPACT_ATOMS: atom_id res chain seq x y z
N MET A 1 -2.41 -46.23 -3.94
CA MET A 1 -3.37 -45.14 -3.65
C MET A 1 -2.70 -44.24 -2.63
N SER A 2 -2.61 -42.95 -2.94
CA SER A 2 -1.90 -41.90 -2.21
C SER A 2 -2.98 -41.02 -1.60
N ASP A 3 -3.30 -41.22 -0.32
CA ASP A 3 -4.41 -40.50 0.34
C ASP A 3 -3.99 -39.85 1.67
N GLY A 4 -2.67 -39.71 1.94
CA GLY A 4 -2.16 -39.18 3.20
C GLY A 4 -1.27 -37.92 3.12
N ASP A 5 -0.82 -37.53 1.92
CA ASP A 5 0.11 -36.39 1.77
C ASP A 5 -0.60 -35.03 1.68
N GLY A 6 -1.86 -35.01 1.19
CA GLY A 6 -2.58 -33.75 0.91
C GLY A 6 -2.99 -32.93 2.13
N ASP A 7 -3.30 -33.58 3.26
CA ASP A 7 -3.72 -32.90 4.49
C ASP A 7 -2.51 -32.33 5.27
N ALA A 8 -1.37 -33.02 5.23
CA ALA A 8 -0.13 -32.56 5.87
C ALA A 8 0.49 -31.36 5.14
N ASP A 9 0.39 -31.32 3.81
CA ASP A 9 0.81 -30.17 3.01
C ASP A 9 -0.08 -28.94 3.31
N ALA A 10 -1.40 -29.12 3.39
CA ALA A 10 -2.35 -28.04 3.68
C ALA A 10 -2.13 -27.40 5.07
N GLU A 11 -1.93 -28.21 6.12
CA GLU A 11 -1.58 -27.72 7.46
C GLU A 11 -0.22 -27.00 7.48
N GLY A 12 0.76 -27.49 6.72
CA GLY A 12 2.07 -26.85 6.58
C GLY A 12 2.01 -25.48 5.90
N PHE A 13 1.15 -25.32 4.87
CA PHE A 13 0.90 -24.04 4.22
C PHE A 13 0.15 -23.06 5.12
N GLU A 14 -0.88 -23.51 5.85
CA GLU A 14 -1.65 -22.67 6.78
C GLU A 14 -0.78 -22.14 7.93
N ALA A 15 0.05 -23.00 8.54
CA ALA A 15 1.01 -22.61 9.56
C ALA A 15 2.09 -21.65 9.01
N GLY A 16 2.49 -21.79 7.75
CA GLY A 16 3.39 -20.88 7.06
C GLY A 16 2.78 -19.49 6.80
N VAL A 17 1.47 -19.42 6.57
CA VAL A 17 0.73 -18.15 6.37
C VAL A 17 0.45 -17.46 7.70
N GLU A 18 0.07 -18.18 8.75
CA GLU A 18 -0.14 -17.61 10.10
C GLU A 18 1.16 -17.10 10.74
N SER A 19 2.29 -17.75 10.48
CA SER A 19 3.60 -17.30 10.98
C SER A 19 4.22 -16.15 10.18
N SER A 20 3.61 -15.77 9.05
CA SER A 20 4.02 -14.63 8.24
C SER A 20 3.55 -13.32 8.89
N GLU A 21 4.14 -13.00 10.05
CA GLU A 21 4.03 -11.68 10.66
C GLU A 21 4.69 -10.68 9.71
N GLY A 22 3.86 -10.00 8.90
CA GLY A 22 4.34 -9.13 7.82
C GLY A 22 5.20 -8.00 8.36
N ASP A 23 6.36 -7.75 7.74
CA ASP A 23 7.28 -6.69 8.18
C ASP A 23 6.57 -5.32 8.10
N PRO A 24 6.38 -4.62 9.24
CA PRO A 24 5.71 -3.32 9.27
C PRO A 24 6.39 -2.26 8.38
N ARG A 25 7.69 -2.42 8.08
CA ARG A 25 8.42 -1.53 7.17
C ARG A 25 7.92 -1.64 5.73
N VAL A 26 7.55 -2.83 5.27
CA VAL A 26 7.04 -3.04 3.91
C VAL A 26 5.72 -2.30 3.72
N LEU A 27 4.83 -2.39 4.71
CA LEU A 27 3.55 -1.66 4.69
C LEU A 27 3.77 -0.15 4.61
N LEU A 28 4.72 0.37 5.39
CA LEU A 28 5.09 1.79 5.37
C LEU A 28 5.61 2.24 4.01
N VAL A 29 6.55 1.49 3.43
CA VAL A 29 7.13 1.80 2.11
C VAL A 29 6.07 1.71 1.02
N MET A 30 5.25 0.66 1.03
CA MET A 30 4.20 0.47 0.05
C MET A 30 3.15 1.59 0.13
N ASN A 31 2.76 2.01 1.34
CA ASN A 31 1.86 3.15 1.52
C ASN A 31 2.46 4.44 0.95
N ALA A 32 3.75 4.69 1.16
CA ALA A 32 4.43 5.84 0.58
C ALA A 32 4.44 5.82 -0.95
N VAL A 33 4.73 4.65 -1.55
CA VAL A 33 4.70 4.47 -3.01
C VAL A 33 3.30 4.68 -3.57
N LEU A 34 2.29 4.04 -2.97
CA LEU A 34 0.88 4.19 -3.39
C LEU A 34 0.41 5.64 -3.25
N SER A 35 0.77 6.31 -2.16
CA SER A 35 0.44 7.71 -1.92
C SER A 35 1.10 8.63 -2.95
N ALA A 36 2.33 8.34 -3.37
CA ALA A 36 3.02 9.08 -4.43
C ALA A 36 2.34 8.90 -5.79
N LEU A 37 1.98 7.66 -6.16
CA LEU A 37 1.27 7.38 -7.41
C LEU A 37 -0.12 8.02 -7.44
N PHE A 38 -0.84 7.98 -6.32
CA PHE A 38 -2.17 8.59 -6.21
C PHE A 38 -2.07 10.11 -6.20
N GLY A 39 -1.14 10.68 -5.44
CA GLY A 39 -0.84 12.12 -5.42
C GLY A 39 -0.44 12.65 -6.81
N TRP A 40 0.36 11.90 -7.57
CA TRP A 40 0.66 12.21 -8.96
C TRP A 40 -0.62 12.28 -9.80
N THR A 41 -1.47 11.25 -9.71
CA THR A 41 -2.71 11.17 -10.49
C THR A 41 -3.66 12.34 -10.18
N ILE A 42 -3.79 12.70 -8.89
CA ILE A 42 -4.55 13.87 -8.45
C ILE A 42 -3.98 15.16 -9.03
N VAL A 43 -2.68 15.41 -8.86
CA VAL A 43 -2.04 16.65 -9.33
C VAL A 43 -2.08 16.76 -10.84
N TRP A 44 -1.93 15.65 -11.56
CA TRP A 44 -2.13 15.59 -13.00
C TRP A 44 -3.56 15.98 -13.39
N GLY A 45 -4.57 15.42 -12.73
CA GLY A 45 -5.98 15.76 -12.97
C GLY A 45 -6.31 17.22 -12.66
N LEU A 46 -5.84 17.75 -11.52
CA LEU A 46 -6.06 19.15 -11.17
C LEU A 46 -5.32 20.12 -12.10
N SER A 47 -4.13 19.72 -12.58
CA SER A 47 -3.39 20.51 -13.56
C SER A 47 -4.07 20.52 -14.92
N TYR A 48 -4.61 19.38 -15.37
CA TYR A 48 -5.41 19.31 -16.59
C TYR A 48 -6.65 20.22 -16.54
N LEU A 49 -7.27 20.34 -15.37
CA LEU A 49 -8.41 21.22 -15.12
C LEU A 49 -8.03 22.69 -14.88
N GLY A 50 -6.73 23.01 -14.79
CA GLY A 50 -6.23 24.37 -14.59
C GLY A 50 -6.30 24.89 -13.15
N PHE A 51 -6.51 24.02 -12.14
CA PHE A 51 -6.58 24.44 -10.74
C PHE A 51 -5.21 24.71 -10.11
N LEU A 52 -4.17 23.99 -10.53
CA LEU A 52 -2.82 24.13 -10.01
C LEU A 52 -1.77 23.70 -11.05
N GLU A 53 -0.54 24.17 -10.89
CA GLU A 53 0.57 23.79 -11.77
C GLU A 53 1.05 22.36 -11.46
N PHE A 54 1.34 21.58 -12.50
CA PHE A 54 1.97 20.28 -12.33
C PHE A 54 3.42 20.48 -11.86
N GLY A 55 3.72 20.08 -10.63
CA GLY A 55 5.05 20.27 -10.05
C GLY A 55 5.37 19.26 -8.96
N VAL A 56 6.66 18.97 -8.79
CA VAL A 56 7.16 17.96 -7.84
C VAL A 56 6.74 18.27 -6.40
N ILE A 57 6.69 19.55 -6.04
CA ILE A 57 6.25 20.03 -4.72
C ILE A 57 4.77 19.72 -4.49
N ASN A 58 3.91 19.96 -5.49
CA ASN A 58 2.47 19.69 -5.39
C ASN A 58 2.20 18.19 -5.28
N VAL A 59 2.92 17.38 -6.06
CA VAL A 59 2.84 15.91 -5.98
C VAL A 59 3.29 15.41 -4.61
N ALA A 60 4.43 15.89 -4.10
CA ALA A 60 4.93 15.50 -2.78
C ALA A 60 3.96 15.91 -1.66
N THR A 61 3.38 17.11 -1.76
CA THR A 61 2.40 17.60 -0.77
C THR A 61 1.15 16.72 -0.77
N ALA A 62 0.59 16.42 -1.95
CA ALA A 62 -0.56 15.53 -2.07
C ALA A 62 -0.24 14.13 -1.52
N ALA A 63 0.92 13.58 -1.86
CA ALA A 63 1.38 12.28 -1.38
C ALA A 63 1.52 12.23 0.14
N ILE A 64 2.11 13.26 0.77
CA ILE A 64 2.25 13.34 2.22
C ILE A 64 0.88 13.40 2.91
N LEU A 65 -0.05 14.19 2.38
CA LEU A 65 -1.41 14.29 2.93
C LEU A 65 -2.15 12.95 2.87
N LEU A 66 -2.07 12.26 1.73
CA LEU A 66 -2.67 10.93 1.54
C LEU A 66 -2.03 9.90 2.47
N PHE A 67 -0.70 9.88 2.53
CA PHE A 67 0.05 8.98 3.39
C PHE A 67 -0.36 9.16 4.86
N ALA A 68 -0.42 10.42 5.33
CA ALA A 68 -0.82 10.76 6.69
C ALA A 68 -2.27 10.37 6.97
N MET A 69 -3.17 10.56 5.99
CA MET A 69 -4.56 10.15 6.10
C MET A 69 -4.71 8.62 6.22
N THR A 70 -4.00 7.85 5.38
CA THR A 70 -3.99 6.37 5.50
C THR A 70 -3.48 5.93 6.87
N TYR A 71 -2.42 6.58 7.37
CA TYR A 71 -1.86 6.28 8.69
C TYR A 71 -2.87 6.57 9.81
N LEU A 72 -3.55 7.72 9.76
CA LEU A 72 -4.60 8.06 10.72
C LEU A 72 -5.74 7.04 10.72
N VAL A 73 -6.22 6.63 9.54
CA VAL A 73 -7.33 5.65 9.42
C VAL A 73 -6.90 4.27 9.91
N THR A 74 -5.64 3.90 9.73
CA THR A 74 -5.13 2.59 10.16
C THR A 74 -4.86 2.55 11.66
N MET A 75 -4.50 3.69 12.26
CA MET A 75 -4.13 3.80 13.68
C MET A 75 -5.27 4.35 14.57
N SER A 76 -6.44 4.67 14.00
CA SER A 76 -7.67 5.02 14.73
C SER A 76 -8.43 3.78 15.19
#